data_AF-A0A3R7FIZ2-F1
#
_entry.id   AF-A0A3R7FIZ2-F1
#
_cell.length_a   1.000
_cell.length_b   1.000
_cell.length_c   1.000
_cell.angle_alpha   90.00
_cell.angle_beta   90.00
_cell.angle_gamma   90.00
#
_symmetry.space_group_name_H-M   'P 1'
#
loop_
_entity.id
_entity.type
_entity.pdbx_description
1 polymer ?
#
loop_
_entity_poly.entity_id
_entity_poly.type
_entity_poly.pdbx_seq_one_letter_code
_entity_poly.pdbx_strand_id
1 'polypeptide(L)'
;MEVIAKFTQDGLARAKQAHRLFVTLTYAQSLDGSIAAVRADNPSLTVRLVQGTATSPRCGVILLFGQIHARGITSVMVEGGASILTSCLMVQATDSQFLSHGIVTIAPLFVGGLKGVAALLPAYPRLHPVQVASLGKDVVMFGPFAPPQ
;
A
#
# COMPACT_ATOMS: atom_id res chain seq x y z
N MET A 1 -7.49 -13.63 -10.49
CA MET A 1 -6.77 -12.53 -11.17
C MET A 1 -7.72 -11.50 -11.80
N GLU A 2 -8.75 -11.93 -12.52
CA GLU A 2 -9.69 -11.02 -13.22
C GLU A 2 -10.42 -10.04 -12.29
N VAL A 3 -10.80 -10.48 -11.08
CA VAL A 3 -11.45 -9.62 -10.07
C VAL A 3 -10.54 -8.47 -9.62
N ILE A 4 -9.24 -8.74 -9.37
CA ILE A 4 -8.28 -7.72 -8.96
C ILE A 4 -8.04 -6.74 -10.11
N ALA A 5 -7.94 -7.23 -11.35
CA ALA A 5 -7.76 -6.38 -12.53
C ALA A 5 -8.93 -5.40 -12.73
N LYS A 6 -10.18 -5.90 -12.66
CA LYS A 6 -11.39 -5.07 -12.74
C LYS A 6 -11.43 -4.03 -11.61
N PHE A 7 -11.16 -4.46 -10.39
CA PHE A 7 -11.09 -3.59 -9.22
C PHE A 7 -10.06 -2.46 -9.37
N THR A 8 -8.87 -2.77 -9.91
CA THR A 8 -7.84 -1.77 -10.21
C THR A 8 -8.32 -0.78 -11.27
N GLN A 9 -8.98 -1.25 -12.33
CA GLN A 9 -9.52 -0.40 -13.40
C GLN A 9 -10.60 0.57 -12.88
N ASP A 10 -11.58 0.06 -12.13
CA ASP A 10 -12.65 0.88 -11.52
C ASP A 10 -12.08 1.93 -10.57
N GLY A 11 -11.04 1.54 -9.82
CA GLY A 11 -10.28 2.43 -8.97
C GLY A 11 -9.58 3.56 -9.72
N LEU A 12 -8.88 3.21 -10.79
CA LEU A 12 -8.13 4.15 -11.63
C LEU A 12 -9.08 5.18 -12.28
N ALA A 13 -10.24 4.72 -12.77
CA ALA A 13 -11.25 5.60 -13.34
C ALA A 13 -11.74 6.66 -12.33
N ARG A 14 -12.04 6.24 -11.09
CA ARG A 14 -12.44 7.16 -10.01
C ARG A 14 -11.35 8.17 -9.65
N ALA A 15 -10.10 7.72 -9.55
CA ALA A 15 -8.97 8.60 -9.25
C ALA A 15 -8.75 9.64 -10.37
N LYS A 16 -8.84 9.21 -11.63
CA LYS A 16 -8.77 10.10 -12.79
C LYS A 16 -9.86 11.17 -12.77
N GLN A 17 -11.10 10.79 -12.46
CA GLN A 17 -12.23 11.73 -12.34
C GLN A 17 -12.04 12.75 -11.21
N ALA A 18 -11.41 12.33 -10.11
CA ALA A 18 -11.08 13.20 -8.98
C ALA A 18 -9.75 13.97 -9.15
N HIS A 19 -9.12 13.92 -10.33
CA HIS A 19 -7.81 14.53 -10.61
C HIS A 19 -6.73 14.18 -9.56
N ARG A 20 -6.75 12.94 -9.06
CA ARG A 20 -5.79 12.45 -8.08
C ARG A 20 -4.97 11.29 -8.62
N LEU A 21 -3.77 11.13 -8.03
CA LEU A 21 -2.95 9.95 -8.26
C LEU A 21 -3.66 8.70 -7.73
N PHE A 22 -3.72 7.66 -8.55
CA PHE A 22 -4.22 6.37 -8.12
C PHE A 22 -3.12 5.58 -7.39
N VAL A 23 -3.22 5.46 -6.08
CA VAL A 23 -2.19 4.81 -5.25
C VAL A 23 -2.68 3.48 -4.68
N THR A 24 -1.99 2.39 -5.03
CA THR A 24 -2.22 1.07 -4.43
C THR A 24 -1.11 0.74 -3.45
N LEU A 25 -1.44 0.45 -2.19
CA LEU A 25 -0.50 -0.09 -1.20
C LEU A 25 -0.58 -1.61 -1.19
N THR A 26 0.55 -2.30 -1.32
CA THR A 26 0.55 -3.77 -1.27
C THR A 26 1.72 -4.35 -0.48
N TYR A 27 1.45 -5.45 0.23
CA TYR A 27 2.47 -6.25 0.92
C TYR A 27 1.97 -7.68 1.16
N ALA A 28 2.91 -8.59 1.40
CA ALA A 28 2.64 -9.94 1.84
C ALA A 28 3.07 -10.13 3.30
N GLN A 29 2.36 -10.98 4.03
CA GLN A 29 2.69 -11.36 5.40
C GLN A 29 2.39 -12.83 5.70
N SER A 30 2.97 -13.35 6.77
CA SER A 30 2.60 -14.61 7.41
C SER A 30 1.33 -14.47 8.27
N LEU A 31 0.79 -15.58 8.80
CA LEU A 31 -0.37 -15.59 9.70
C LEU A 31 -0.13 -14.81 11.00
N ASP A 32 1.12 -14.80 11.47
CA ASP A 32 1.54 -14.00 12.63
C ASP A 32 1.92 -12.57 12.25
N GLY A 33 1.63 -12.11 11.04
CA GLY A 33 1.77 -10.72 10.61
C GLY A 33 3.21 -10.27 10.35
N SER A 34 4.10 -11.21 10.02
CA SER A 34 5.48 -10.91 9.62
C SER A 34 5.58 -10.68 8.13
N ILE A 35 6.19 -9.57 7.73
CA ILE A 35 6.48 -9.26 6.31
C ILE A 35 7.89 -9.71 5.90
N ALA A 36 8.75 -10.04 6.87
CA ALA A 36 10.12 -10.51 6.65
C ALA A 36 10.68 -11.16 7.93
N ALA A 37 11.39 -12.28 7.78
CA ALA A 37 12.06 -12.95 8.90
C ALA A 37 13.20 -12.11 9.51
N VAL A 38 13.87 -11.28 8.69
CA VAL A 38 15.03 -10.47 9.10
C VAL A 38 14.84 -9.03 8.62
N ARG A 39 15.39 -8.07 9.37
CA ARG A 39 15.42 -6.67 8.97
C ARG A 39 16.47 -6.44 7.90
N ALA A 40 16.08 -5.78 6.82
CA ALA A 40 17.05 -5.24 5.88
C ALA A 40 17.75 -4.04 6.53
N ASP A 41 19.09 -4.03 6.51
CA ASP A 41 19.90 -2.93 7.03
C ASP A 41 19.71 -1.63 6.23
N ASN A 42 19.16 -1.73 5.01
CA ASN A 42 18.83 -0.60 4.15
C ASN A 42 17.43 -0.81 3.50
N PRO A 43 16.33 -0.37 4.15
CA PRO A 43 15.00 -0.57 3.61
C PRO A 43 14.78 0.32 2.38
N SER A 44 14.90 -0.27 1.19
CA SER A 44 14.59 0.41 -0.07
C SER A 44 13.08 0.44 -0.29
N LEU A 45 12.56 1.63 -0.59
CA LEU A 45 11.25 1.77 -1.23
C LEU A 45 11.39 1.38 -2.69
N THR A 46 10.81 0.25 -3.07
CA THR A 46 10.64 -0.08 -4.48
C THR A 46 9.31 0.51 -4.93
N VAL A 47 9.30 1.81 -5.27
CA VAL A 47 8.18 2.30 -6.09
C VAL A 47 8.39 1.70 -7.47
N ARG A 48 7.56 0.73 -7.86
CA ARG A 48 7.61 0.22 -9.23
C ARG A 48 6.98 1.26 -10.15
N LEU A 49 7.82 2.18 -10.58
CA LEU A 49 7.61 3.17 -11.62
C LEU A 49 8.65 2.95 -12.71
N VAL A 50 8.29 3.26 -13.95
CA VAL A 50 9.28 3.59 -14.97
C VAL A 50 10.02 4.86 -14.48
N GLN A 51 11.10 4.68 -13.71
CA GLN A 51 12.10 5.63 -13.18
C GLN A 51 11.81 6.46 -11.88
N GLY A 52 12.79 6.44 -10.95
CA GLY A 52 13.17 7.54 -10.04
C GLY A 52 13.25 7.24 -8.52
N THR A 53 14.35 7.66 -7.85
CA THR A 53 14.65 7.48 -6.41
C THR A 53 14.47 8.76 -5.57
N ALA A 54 13.95 8.69 -4.34
CA ALA A 54 13.95 9.79 -3.38
C ALA A 54 14.09 9.36 -1.91
N THR A 55 14.77 10.19 -1.10
CA THR A 55 15.18 9.95 0.30
C THR A 55 14.53 10.96 1.28
N SER A 56 13.53 10.50 2.05
CA SER A 56 13.12 10.92 3.43
C SER A 56 11.72 10.34 3.73
N PRO A 57 11.41 9.73 4.90
CA PRO A 57 10.29 8.79 4.99
C PRO A 57 8.87 9.40 5.01
N ARG A 58 8.67 10.55 5.68
CA ARG A 58 7.32 11.10 5.93
C ARG A 58 6.91 12.22 4.98
N CYS A 59 7.72 13.27 4.88
CA CYS A 59 7.48 14.34 3.88
C CYS A 59 7.81 13.87 2.46
N GLY A 60 8.66 12.86 2.31
CA GLY A 60 9.06 12.34 1.01
C GLY A 60 7.90 11.68 0.27
N VAL A 61 7.06 10.85 0.91
CA VAL A 61 6.01 10.13 0.17
C VAL A 61 4.92 11.04 -0.41
N ILE A 62 4.52 12.09 0.33
CA ILE A 62 3.55 13.08 -0.16
C ILE A 62 4.16 13.87 -1.32
N LEU A 63 5.36 14.44 -1.13
CA LEU A 63 6.04 15.22 -2.16
C LEU A 63 6.38 14.39 -3.40
N LEU A 64 6.84 13.15 -3.21
CA LEU A 64 7.14 12.20 -4.27
C LEU A 64 5.89 11.91 -5.11
N PHE A 65 4.75 11.64 -4.47
CA PHE A 65 3.51 11.34 -5.20
C PHE A 65 2.97 12.57 -5.92
N GLY A 66 3.11 13.76 -5.32
CA GLY A 66 2.83 15.02 -6.00
C GLY A 66 3.70 15.22 -7.25
N GLN A 67 5.00 14.95 -7.16
CA GLN A 67 5.92 15.02 -8.30
C GLN A 67 5.62 13.98 -9.38
N ILE A 68 5.26 12.76 -8.98
CA ILE A 68 4.86 11.69 -9.91
C ILE A 68 3.61 12.13 -10.69
N HIS A 69 2.58 12.62 -10.00
CA HIS A 69 1.36 13.10 -10.63
C HIS A 69 1.60 14.30 -11.55
N ALA A 70 2.44 15.25 -11.13
CA ALA A 70 2.82 16.41 -11.94
C ALA A 70 3.57 16.03 -13.23
N ARG A 71 4.21 14.86 -13.27
CA ARG A 71 4.85 14.30 -14.48
C ARG A 71 3.87 13.55 -15.40
N GLY A 72 2.57 13.60 -15.11
CA GLY A 72 1.53 12.94 -15.90
C GLY A 72 1.34 11.46 -15.59
N ILE A 73 2.01 10.92 -14.57
CA ILE A 73 1.79 9.54 -14.12
C ILE A 73 0.49 9.50 -13.32
N THR A 74 -0.41 8.62 -13.72
CA THR A 74 -1.77 8.56 -13.17
C THR A 74 -1.95 7.47 -12.11
N SER A 75 -1.00 6.54 -11.99
CA SER A 75 -1.05 5.46 -11.00
C SER A 75 0.32 5.04 -10.47
N VAL A 76 0.33 4.61 -9.20
CA VAL A 76 1.49 4.07 -8.49
C VAL A 76 1.06 2.84 -7.69
N MET A 77 1.89 1.79 -7.73
CA MET A 77 1.85 0.70 -6.76
C MET A 77 3.04 0.83 -5.81
N VAL A 78 2.74 0.82 -4.52
CA VAL A 78 3.71 0.96 -3.44
C VAL A 78 3.98 -0.42 -2.86
N GLU A 79 5.21 -0.88 -3.06
CA GLU A 79 5.79 -2.04 -2.41
C GLU A 79 6.97 -1.59 -1.54
N GLY A 80 7.10 -2.16 -0.35
CA GLY A 80 8.24 -1.81 0.50
C GLY A 80 8.19 -2.48 1.87
N GLY A 81 9.30 -2.32 2.59
CA GLY A 81 9.40 -2.79 3.97
C GLY A 81 8.55 -1.98 4.95
N ALA A 82 8.60 -2.37 6.22
CA ALA A 82 7.74 -1.84 7.28
C ALA A 82 7.78 -0.31 7.42
N SER A 83 8.92 0.33 7.20
CA SER A 83 9.06 1.79 7.28
C SER A 83 8.22 2.53 6.23
N ILE A 84 8.15 1.99 5.02
CA ILE A 84 7.35 2.53 3.92
C ILE A 84 5.87 2.32 4.17
N LEU A 85 5.48 1.08 4.50
CA LEU A 85 4.09 0.75 4.80
C LEU A 85 3.57 1.64 5.93
N THR A 86 4.35 1.78 7.00
CA THR A 86 4.04 2.67 8.13
C THR A 86 3.93 4.12 7.68
N SER A 87 4.85 4.62 6.86
CA SER A 87 4.80 6.02 6.40
C SER A 87 3.57 6.31 5.54
N CYS A 88 3.22 5.42 4.60
CA CYS A 88 2.02 5.57 3.79
C CYS A 88 0.73 5.50 4.64
N LEU A 89 0.66 4.56 5.58
CA LEU A 89 -0.51 4.40 6.46
C LEU A 89 -0.64 5.53 7.47
N MET A 90 0.46 6.11 7.94
CA MET A 90 0.46 7.33 8.76
C MET A 90 -0.16 8.50 8.01
N VAL A 91 0.23 8.71 6.74
CA VAL A 91 -0.38 9.75 5.90
C VAL A 91 -1.85 9.44 5.66
N GLN A 92 -2.20 8.19 5.35
CA GLN A 92 -3.61 7.79 5.18
C GLN A 92 -4.45 8.01 6.44
N ALA A 93 -3.86 7.83 7.61
CA ALA A 93 -4.53 8.04 8.89
C ALA A 93 -4.86 9.53 9.14
N THR A 94 -4.07 10.45 8.57
CA THR A 94 -4.30 11.90 8.65
C THR A 94 -5.05 12.47 7.44
N ASP A 95 -4.89 11.87 6.27
CA ASP A 95 -5.49 12.23 4.99
C ASP A 95 -6.12 10.98 4.38
N SER A 96 -7.44 10.87 4.52
CA SER A 96 -8.21 9.71 4.06
C SER A 96 -8.20 9.51 2.54
N GLN A 97 -7.66 10.46 1.77
CA GLN A 97 -7.63 10.40 0.31
C GLN A 97 -6.23 10.08 -0.25
N PHE A 98 -5.24 9.81 0.59
CA PHE A 98 -3.87 9.54 0.14
C PHE A 98 -3.73 8.20 -0.60
N LEU A 99 -4.25 7.12 -0.02
CA LEU A 99 -4.26 5.79 -0.60
C LEU A 99 -5.60 5.53 -1.30
N SER A 100 -5.55 4.84 -2.43
CA SER A 100 -6.74 4.42 -3.19
C SER A 100 -7.17 3.01 -2.83
N HIS A 101 -6.23 2.06 -2.92
CA HIS A 101 -6.50 0.64 -2.68
C HIS A 101 -5.43 -0.01 -1.82
N GLY A 102 -5.82 -1.04 -1.07
CA GLY A 102 -4.92 -1.95 -0.38
C GLY A 102 -5.04 -3.36 -0.95
N ILE A 103 -3.90 -4.05 -1.07
CA ILE A 103 -3.83 -5.47 -1.42
C ILE A 103 -2.87 -6.15 -0.43
N VAL A 104 -3.39 -7.02 0.41
CA VAL A 104 -2.61 -7.74 1.43
C VAL A 104 -2.68 -9.23 1.15
N THR A 105 -1.52 -9.86 0.96
CA THR A 105 -1.43 -11.32 0.81
C THR A 105 -1.01 -11.95 2.13
N ILE A 106 -1.69 -13.02 2.54
CA ILE A 106 -1.44 -13.76 3.77
C ILE A 106 -1.07 -15.19 3.40
N ALA A 107 0.18 -15.55 3.65
CA ALA A 107 0.67 -16.92 3.52
C ALA A 107 0.30 -17.74 4.76
N PRO A 108 -0.06 -19.02 4.63
CA PRO A 108 -0.47 -19.89 5.74
C PRO A 108 0.75 -20.41 6.54
N LEU A 109 1.62 -19.50 6.97
CA LEU A 109 2.88 -19.77 7.64
C LEU A 109 2.96 -18.97 8.95
N PHE A 110 3.74 -19.46 9.91
CA PHE A 110 4.17 -18.72 11.10
C PHE A 110 5.67 -18.51 11.02
N VAL A 111 6.13 -17.26 10.96
CA VAL A 111 7.53 -16.95 10.66
C VAL A 111 8.23 -16.23 11.82
N GLY A 112 7.52 -15.38 12.56
CA GLY A 112 8.13 -14.38 13.43
C GLY A 112 8.79 -13.25 12.62
N GLY A 113 9.38 -12.27 13.30
CA GLY A 113 10.14 -11.20 12.65
C GLY A 113 9.39 -9.87 12.54
N LEU A 114 9.56 -9.19 11.41
CA LEU A 114 9.15 -7.79 11.26
C LEU A 114 7.67 -7.62 10.94
N LYS A 115 6.97 -6.81 11.73
CA LYS A 115 5.59 -6.42 11.45
C LYS A 115 5.52 -5.41 10.30
N GLY A 116 4.46 -5.49 9.49
CA GLY A 116 4.21 -4.55 8.39
C GLY A 116 4.01 -3.10 8.86
N VAL A 117 3.34 -2.92 9.99
CA VAL A 117 3.15 -1.61 10.64
C VAL A 117 3.98 -1.59 11.92
N ALA A 118 5.04 -0.78 11.93
CA ALA A 118 6.05 -0.79 12.99
C ALA A 118 5.76 0.21 14.13
N ALA A 119 4.74 1.06 13.98
CA ALA A 119 4.37 2.08 14.95
C ALA A 119 2.84 2.19 15.08
N LEU A 120 2.38 2.68 16.23
CA LEU A 120 0.96 2.99 16.41
C LEU A 120 0.56 4.14 15.45
N LEU A 121 -0.54 3.94 14.72
CA LEU A 121 -1.10 4.95 13.83
C LEU A 121 -2.05 5.87 14.62
N PRO A 122 -2.17 7.15 14.25
CA PRO A 122 -3.07 8.10 14.92
C PRO A 122 -4.55 7.82 14.66
N ALA A 123 -4.85 7.11 13.57
CA ALA A 123 -6.15 6.55 13.24
C ALA A 123 -5.93 5.20 12.55
N TYR A 124 -7.00 4.44 12.31
CA TYR A 124 -6.90 3.09 11.75
C TYR A 124 -7.45 3.04 10.31
N PRO A 125 -6.62 3.28 9.28
CA PRO A 125 -6.98 3.05 7.89
C PRO A 125 -7.55 1.65 7.70
N ARG A 126 -8.71 1.55 7.04
CA ARG A 126 -9.37 0.27 6.76
C ARG A 126 -9.70 0.12 5.29
N LEU A 127 -9.81 -1.12 4.85
CA LEU A 127 -10.36 -1.46 3.54
C LEU A 127 -11.87 -1.67 3.66
N HIS A 128 -12.66 -0.97 2.84
CA HIS A 128 -14.11 -1.17 2.82
C HIS A 128 -14.76 -0.70 1.49
N PRO A 129 -15.53 -1.58 0.78
CA PRO A 129 -15.74 -3.00 1.09
C PRO A 129 -14.48 -3.83 0.81
N VAL A 130 -14.20 -4.79 1.69
CA VAL A 130 -13.08 -5.73 1.52
C VAL A 130 -13.54 -6.96 0.74
N GLN A 131 -12.73 -7.39 -0.21
CA GLN A 131 -12.87 -8.63 -0.94
C GLN A 131 -11.75 -9.58 -0.53
N VAL A 132 -12.03 -10.88 -0.56
CA VAL A 132 -11.09 -11.93 -0.18
C VAL A 132 -11.09 -13.00 -1.26
N ALA A 133 -9.91 -13.45 -1.68
CA ALA A 133 -9.75 -14.50 -2.68
C ALA A 133 -8.55 -15.38 -2.35
N SER A 134 -8.58 -16.65 -2.74
CA SER A 134 -7.40 -17.53 -2.66
C SER A 134 -6.46 -17.28 -3.84
N LEU A 135 -5.16 -17.29 -3.59
CA LEU A 135 -4.09 -17.24 -4.60
C LEU A 135 -3.11 -18.38 -4.33
N GLY A 136 -3.33 -19.52 -5.00
CA GLY A 136 -2.59 -20.74 -4.67
C GLY A 136 -2.90 -21.19 -3.24
N LYS A 137 -1.88 -21.22 -2.38
CA LYS A 137 -2.00 -21.57 -0.95
C LYS A 137 -2.27 -20.35 -0.06
N ASP A 138 -2.17 -19.14 -0.62
CA ASP A 138 -2.27 -17.89 0.12
C ASP A 138 -3.68 -17.31 0.02
N VAL A 139 -4.00 -16.39 0.93
CA VAL A 139 -5.24 -15.60 0.92
C VAL A 139 -4.90 -14.15 0.60
N VAL A 140 -5.59 -13.54 -0.35
CA VAL A 140 -5.44 -12.13 -0.71
C VAL A 140 -6.67 -11.37 -0.26
N MET A 141 -6.47 -10.35 0.58
CA MET A 141 -7.48 -9.38 1.00
C MET A 141 -7.23 -8.08 0.23
N PHE A 142 -8.25 -7.56 -0.45
CA PHE A 142 -8.11 -6.33 -1.24
C PHE A 142 -9.38 -5.50 -1.20
N GLY A 143 -9.24 -4.18 -1.27
CA GLY A 143 -10.37 -3.25 -1.17
C GLY A 143 -9.92 -1.79 -1.29
N PRO A 144 -10.86 -0.84 -1.50
CA PRO A 144 -10.52 0.57 -1.44
C PRO A 144 -10.28 0.96 0.01
N PHE A 145 -9.39 1.93 0.22
CA PHE A 145 -9.31 2.58 1.53
C PHE A 145 -10.57 3.42 1.77
N ALA A 146 -11.14 3.25 2.95
CA ALA A 146 -12.24 4.08 3.43
C ALA A 146 -11.71 5.07 4.50
N PRO A 147 -12.40 6.20 4.70
CA PRO A 147 -12.10 7.09 5.82
C PRO A 147 -12.09 6.34 7.15
N PRO A 148 -11.19 6.70 8.10
CA PRO A 148 -11.20 6.17 9.46
C PRO A 148 -12.59 6.32 10.10
N GLN A 149 -12.92 5.40 11.00
CA GLN A 149 -14.18 5.39 11.75
C GLN A 149 -14.06 6.34 12.94
#